data_AF-A0A354F384-F1
#
_entry.id   AF-A0A354F384-F1
#
_cell.length_a   1.000
_cell.length_b   1.000
_cell.length_c   1.000
_cell.angle_alpha   90.00
_cell.angle_beta   90.00
_cell.angle_gamma   90.00
#
_symmetry.space_group_name_H-M   'P 1'
#
loop_
_entity.id
_entity.type
_entity.pdbx_description
1 polymer ?
#
loop_
_entity_poly.entity_id
_entity_poly.type
_entity_poly.pdbx_seq_one_letter_code
_entity_poly.pdbx_strand_id
1 'polypeptide(L)' 'MKVIIEIEKDEEFEKIKKALKGEAITIVKSRSEREKILEAIFKKYNVSLPKNYKFNREEIHAR' A
#
# COMPACT_ATOMS: atom_id res chain seq x y z
N MET A 1 -10.98 -8.80 -0.67
CA MET A 1 -10.58 -7.38 -0.92
C MET A 1 -9.09 -7.29 -0.66
N LYS A 2 -8.28 -6.56 -1.44
CA LYS A 2 -6.83 -6.48 -1.22
C LYS A 2 -6.50 -5.07 -0.74
N VAL A 3 -6.08 -4.94 0.52
CA VAL A 3 -5.77 -3.67 1.18
C VAL A 3 -4.25 -3.50 1.22
N ILE A 4 -3.74 -2.33 0.80
CA ILE A 4 -2.34 -1.96 0.92
C ILE A 4 -2.26 -0.81 1.89
N ILE A 5 -1.39 -0.94 2.89
CA ILE A 5 -1.17 0.07 3.91
C ILE A 5 0.32 0.42 3.86
N GLU A 6 0.61 1.68 3.57
CA GLU A 6 1.96 2.22 3.66
C GLU A 6 2.19 2.68 5.10
N ILE A 7 3.23 2.14 5.73
CA ILE A 7 3.53 2.38 7.15
C ILE A 7 4.95 2.95 7.22
N GLU A 8 5.08 4.18 7.69
CA GLU A 8 6.38 4.85 7.83
C GLU A 8 7.11 4.46 9.12
N LYS A 9 6.37 4.06 10.16
CA LYS A 9 6.92 3.75 11.49
C LYS A 9 6.67 2.29 11.87
N ASP A 10 7.73 1.58 12.23
CA ASP A 10 7.65 0.18 12.65
C ASP A 10 6.71 -0.04 13.87
N GLU A 11 6.52 0.96 14.74
CA GLU A 11 5.58 0.88 15.87
C GLU A 11 4.11 0.79 15.45
N GLU A 12 3.73 1.42 14.34
CA GLU A 12 2.38 1.35 13.79
C GLU A 12 2.09 -0.01 13.16
N PHE A 13 3.13 -0.67 12.65
CA PHE A 13 3.03 -2.01 12.07
C PHE A 13 2.56 -3.05 13.08
N GLU A 14 3.10 -3.06 14.30
CA GLU A 14 2.69 -4.02 15.32
C GLU A 14 1.21 -3.85 15.74
N LYS A 15 0.68 -2.62 15.70
CA LYS A 15 -0.74 -2.35 15.92
C LYS A 15 -1.60 -2.90 14.77
N ILE A 16 -1.18 -2.65 13.54
CA ILE A 16 -1.91 -3.08 12.32
C ILE A 16 -1.89 -4.60 12.19
N LYS A 17 -0.75 -5.25 12.48
CA LYS A 17 -0.61 -6.70 12.50
C LYS A 17 -1.55 -7.36 13.51
N LYS A 18 -1.74 -6.75 14.68
CA LYS A 18 -2.73 -7.20 15.67
C LYS A 18 -4.18 -7.00 15.22
N ALA A 19 -4.45 -5.97 14.41
CA ALA A 19 -5.78 -5.69 13.88
C ALA A 19 -6.16 -6.60 12.70
N LEU A 20 -5.21 -6.91 11.81
CA LEU A 20 -5.38 -7.73 10.61
C LEU A 20 -5.30 -9.25 10.87
N LYS A 21 -5.48 -9.70 12.12
CA LYS A 21 -5.37 -11.11 12.58
C LYS A 21 -6.09 -12.10 11.64
N GLY A 22 -5.38 -12.61 10.63
CA GLY A 22 -5.88 -13.61 9.67
C GLY A 22 -5.62 -13.31 8.20
N GLU A 23 -5.30 -12.06 7.83
CA GLU A 23 -4.96 -11.72 6.44
C GLU A 23 -3.47 -11.84 6.15
N ALA A 24 -3.11 -12.23 4.92
CA ALA A 24 -1.72 -12.34 4.47
C ALA A 24 -1.10 -10.95 4.31
N ILE A 25 -0.34 -10.50 5.32
CA ILE A 25 0.35 -9.21 5.30
C ILE A 25 1.69 -9.36 4.56
N THR A 26 1.86 -8.64 3.46
CA THR A 26 3.14 -8.54 2.76
C THR A 26 3.79 -7.21 3.09
N ILE A 27 4.99 -7.24 3.70
CA ILE A 27 5.75 -6.04 4.05
C ILE A 27 6.60 -5.65 2.85
N VAL A 28 6.49 -4.39 2.44
CA VAL A 28 7.23 -3.84 1.29
C VAL A 28 8.11 -2.73 1.81
N LYS A 29 9.41 -2.99 1.92
CA LYS A 29 10.38 -1.99 2.43
C LYS A 29 11.10 -1.24 1.31
N SER A 30 11.14 -1.80 0.11
CA SER A 30 11.85 -1.20 -1.03
C SER A 30 10.92 -0.48 -1.99
N ARG A 31 11.40 0.64 -2.55
CA ARG A 31 10.68 1.40 -3.57
C ARG A 31 10.41 0.57 -4.83
N SER A 32 11.38 -0.26 -5.23
CA SER A 32 11.26 -1.13 -6.41
C SER A 32 10.19 -2.21 -6.24
N GLU A 33 10.05 -2.81 -5.05
CA GLU A 33 8.96 -3.77 -4.79
C GLU A 33 7.60 -3.08 -4.75
N ARG A 34 7.53 -1.86 -4.20
CA ARG A 34 6.32 -1.05 -4.20
C ARG A 34 5.84 -0.76 -5.62
N GLU A 35 6.73 -0.33 -6.51
CA GLU A 35 6.41 -0.07 -7.92
C GLU A 35 5.86 -1.33 -8.61
N LYS A 36 6.50 -2.49 -8.41
CA LYS A 36 6.02 -3.77 -8.96
C LYS A 36 4.62 -4.15 -8.48
N ILE A 37 4.32 -3.94 -7.19
CA ILE A 37 3.01 -4.25 -6.62
C ILE A 37 1.94 -3.31 -7.17
N LEU A 38 2.26 -2.01 -7.27
CA LEU A 38 1.37 -1.02 -7.86
C LEU A 38 1.10 -1.36 -9.33
N GLU A 39 2.13 -1.63 -10.13
CA GLU A 39 1.97 -2.04 -11.53
C GLU A 39 1.07 -3.28 -11.68
N ALA A 40 1.28 -4.31 -10.86
CA ALA A 40 0.47 -5.53 -10.89
C ALA A 40 -1.02 -5.25 -10.59
N ILE A 41 -1.30 -4.32 -9.66
CA ILE A 41 -2.67 -3.93 -9.31
C ILE A 41 -3.30 -3.12 -10.42
N PHE A 42 -2.60 -2.10 -10.90
CA PHE A 42 -3.08 -1.23 -11.95
C PHE A 42 -3.39 -2.03 -13.22
N LYS A 43 -2.51 -2.97 -13.59
CA LYS A 43 -2.74 -3.92 -14.69
C LYS A 43 -3.97 -4.80 -14.45
N LYS A 44 -4.20 -5.29 -13.23
CA LYS A 44 -5.38 -6.11 -12.89
C LYS A 44 -6.70 -5.34 -13.10
N TYR A 45 -6.71 -4.05 -12.80
CA TYR A 45 -7.89 -3.18 -12.97
C TYR A 45 -7.90 -2.44 -14.31
N ASN A 46 -7.01 -2.81 -15.23
CA ASN A 46 -6.86 -2.20 -16.56
C ASN A 46 -6.71 -0.68 -16.54
N VAL A 47 -6.02 -0.16 -15.52
CA VAL A 47 -5.68 1.26 -15.34
C VAL A 47 -4.16 1.41 -15.38
N SER A 48 -3.68 2.58 -15.84
CA SER A 48 -2.26 2.90 -15.86
C SER A 48 -1.84 3.65 -14.60
N LEU A 49 -0.73 3.23 -13.96
CA LEU A 49 -0.14 3.98 -12.86
C LEU A 49 0.41 5.31 -13.38
N PRO A 50 -0.05 6.48 -12.88
CA PRO A 50 0.49 7.77 -13.31
C PRO A 50 1.97 7.89 -12.96
N LYS A 51 2.78 8.47 -13.87
CA LYS A 51 4.23 8.66 -13.65
C LYS A 51 4.55 9.48 -12.39
N ASN A 52 3.64 10.36 -11.99
CA ASN A 52 3.78 11.22 -10.81
C ASN A 52 2.90 10.76 -9.65
N TYR A 53 2.57 9.47 -9.56
CA TYR A 53 1.79 8.94 -8.46
C TYR A 53 2.48 9.21 -7.12
N LYS A 54 1.83 10.03 -6.29
CA LYS A 54 2.21 10.24 -4.89
C LYS A 54 1.11 9.63 -4.03
N PHE A 55 1.48 8.67 -3.18
CA PHE A 55 0.56 8.17 -2.15
C PHE A 55 0.53 9.21 -1.03
N ASN A 56 -0.33 10.22 -1.17
CA ASN A 56 -0.46 11.29 -0.18
C ASN A 56 -1.64 10.99 0.75
N ARG A 57 -1.34 10.59 1.98
CA ARG A 57 -2.35 10.20 2.99
C ARG A 57 -3.29 11.37 3.34
N GLU A 58 -2.79 12.60 3.28
CA GLU A 58 -3.58 13.82 3.53
C GLU A 58 -4.65 14.04 2.46
N GLU A 59 -4.34 13.79 1.18
CA GLU A 59 -5.30 13.99 0.09
C GLU A 59 -6.44 12.95 0.10
N ILE A 60 -6.19 11.74 0.61
CA ILE A 60 -7.20 10.67 0.67
C ILE A 60 -8.18 10.88 1.81
N HIS A 61 -7.73 11.43 2.95
CA HIS A 61 -8.57 11.68 4.13
C HIS A 61 -9.28 13.05 4.14
N ALA A 62 -8.94 13.95 3.22
CA ALA A 62 -9.55 15.27 3.11
C ALA A 62 -10.94 15.28 2.43
N ARG A 63 -11.55 14.11 2.19
CA ARG A 63 -12.88 13.97 1.58
C ARG A 63 -13.91 13.44 2.56
#